data_AF-A0A2S3YQ48-F1
#
_entry.id   AF-A0A2S3YQ48-F1
#
_cell.length_a   1.000
_cell.length_b   1.000
_cell.length_c   1.000
_cell.angle_alpha   90.00
_cell.angle_beta   90.00
_cell.angle_gamma   90.00
#
_symmetry.space_group_name_H-M   'P 1'
#
loop_
_entity.id
_entity.type
_entity.pdbx_description
1 polymer ?
#
loop_
_entity_poly.entity_id
_entity_poly.type
_entity_poly.pdbx_seq_one_letter_code
_entity_poly.pdbx_strand_id
1 'polypeptide(L)'
;MRAQSWAKENWPHYHDPFEPVANGPSLAKIQKYVQGIEQEKRVLLTNDTVHSDPQETVSGFTRLGYVAVYPAEDVSFDPSTGLKFTITSGLSDLQ
;
A
#
# COMPACT_ATOMS: atom_id res chain seq x y z
N MET A 1 29.42 -4.48 12.65
CA MET A 1 28.26 -3.62 12.30
C MET A 1 28.43 -3.11 10.87
N ARG A 2 27.86 -3.79 9.87
CA ARG A 2 27.91 -3.41 8.43
C ARG A 2 26.65 -3.83 7.66
N ALA A 3 25.58 -4.23 8.34
CA ALA A 3 24.34 -4.70 7.69
C ALA A 3 23.35 -3.56 7.36
N GLN A 4 23.42 -2.44 8.08
CA GLN A 4 22.46 -1.34 7.92
C GLN A 4 22.67 -0.52 6.63
N SER A 5 23.90 -0.43 6.10
CA SER A 5 24.18 0.41 4.91
C SER A 5 23.69 -0.24 3.61
N TRP A 6 23.90 -1.55 3.46
CA TRP A 6 23.49 -2.29 2.24
C TRP A 6 21.98 -2.31 2.03
N ALA A 7 21.20 -2.45 3.11
CA ALA A 7 19.74 -2.47 3.04
C ALA A 7 19.13 -1.10 2.72
N LYS A 8 19.81 0.00 3.09
CA LYS A 8 19.37 1.37 2.79
C LYS A 8 19.64 1.76 1.34
N GLU A 9 20.76 1.29 0.79
CA GLU A 9 21.21 1.60 -0.57
C GLU A 9 20.48 0.78 -1.64
N ASN A 10 19.96 -0.41 -1.26
CA ASN A 10 19.22 -1.31 -2.14
C ASN A 10 17.76 -1.49 -1.71
N TRP A 11 17.19 -0.56 -0.93
CA TRP A 11 15.77 -0.64 -0.62
C TRP A 11 15.03 -0.51 -1.95
N PRO A 12 14.23 -1.52 -2.37
CA PRO A 12 13.51 -1.43 -3.62
C PRO A 12 12.63 -0.19 -3.55
N HIS A 13 12.86 0.77 -4.45
CA HIS A 13 12.04 1.98 -4.56
C HIS A 13 10.58 1.61 -4.35
N TYR A 14 9.91 2.31 -3.43
CA TYR A 14 8.52 2.00 -3.13
C TYR A 14 7.76 2.03 -4.44
N HIS A 15 7.21 0.87 -4.77
CA HIS A 15 6.44 0.67 -5.97
C HIS A 15 4.99 0.57 -5.53
N ASP A 16 4.13 1.43 -6.08
CA ASP A 16 2.69 1.32 -5.86
C ASP A 16 2.25 -0.08 -6.33
N PRO A 17 1.74 -0.95 -5.44
CA PRO A 17 1.36 -2.31 -5.81
C PRO A 17 0.21 -2.37 -6.83
N PHE A 18 -0.43 -1.25 -7.16
CA PHE A 18 -1.46 -1.13 -8.18
C PHE A 18 -0.99 -0.47 -9.48
N GLU A 19 0.27 -0.02 -9.55
CA GLU A 19 0.88 0.51 -10.77
C GLU A 19 1.46 -0.63 -11.62
N PRO A 20 1.15 -0.69 -12.92
CA PRO A 20 1.69 -1.73 -13.81
C PRO A 20 3.12 -1.39 -14.25
N VAL A 21 4.13 -1.76 -13.45
CA VAL A 21 5.55 -1.73 -13.91
C VAL A 21 6.05 -3.11 -14.33
N ALA A 22 7.16 -3.14 -15.07
CA ALA A 22 7.79 -4.36 -15.60
C ALA A 22 8.10 -5.43 -14.54
N ASN A 23 8.32 -5.04 -13.28
CA ASN A 23 8.58 -5.91 -12.12
C ASN A 23 7.47 -5.86 -11.05
N GLY A 24 6.30 -5.29 -11.39
CA GLY A 24 5.15 -5.17 -10.50
C GLY A 24 4.38 -6.50 -10.34
N PRO A 25 3.39 -6.55 -9.45
CA PRO A 25 2.49 -7.69 -9.38
C PRO A 25 1.78 -7.88 -10.73
N SER A 26 1.57 -9.13 -11.14
CA SER A 26 0.83 -9.43 -12.37
C SER A 26 -0.60 -8.86 -12.29
N LEU A 27 -1.18 -8.53 -13.44
CA LEU A 27 -2.57 -8.05 -13.53
C LEU A 27 -3.55 -8.98 -12.78
N ALA A 28 -3.35 -10.30 -12.86
CA ALA A 28 -4.15 -11.29 -12.13
C ALA A 28 -4.02 -11.16 -10.61
N LYS A 29 -2.81 -10.84 -10.11
CA LYS A 29 -2.56 -10.61 -8.67
C LYS A 29 -3.21 -9.30 -8.21
N ILE A 30 -3.15 -8.25 -9.03
CA ILE A 30 -3.82 -6.98 -8.76
C ILE A 30 -5.34 -7.18 -8.72
N GLN A 31 -5.92 -7.85 -9.72
CA GLN A 31 -7.35 -8.18 -9.76
C GLN A 31 -7.81 -8.98 -8.53
N LYS A 32 -6.99 -9.92 -8.06
CA LYS A 32 -7.29 -10.66 -6.83
C LYS A 32 -7.36 -9.75 -5.59
N TYR A 33 -6.48 -8.76 -5.49
CA TYR A 33 -6.52 -7.80 -4.39
C TYR A 33 -7.75 -6.89 -4.48
N VAL A 34 -8.05 -6.38 -5.68
CA VAL A 34 -9.24 -5.57 -5.94
C VAL A 34 -10.51 -6.33 -5.56
N GLN A 35 -10.65 -7.59 -6.02
CA GLN A 35 -11.78 -8.44 -5.68
C GLN A 35 -11.91 -8.66 -4.17
N GLY A 36 -10.80 -8.82 -3.46
CA GLY A 36 -10.82 -8.93 -2.00
C GLY A 36 -11.42 -7.69 -1.34
N ILE A 37 -11.09 -6.50 -1.84
CA ILE A 37 -11.62 -5.23 -1.32
C ILE A 37 -13.09 -5.06 -1.71
N GLU A 38 -13.49 -5.41 -2.93
CA GLU A 38 -14.89 -5.37 -3.38
C GLU A 38 -15.80 -6.31 -2.57
N GLN A 39 -15.27 -7.48 -2.17
CA GLN A 39 -16.00 -8.48 -1.39
C GLN A 39 -16.09 -8.10 0.09
N GLU A 40 -14.96 -7.75 0.70
CA GLU A 40 -14.90 -7.46 2.14
C GLU A 40 -15.42 -6.05 2.47
N LYS A 41 -15.36 -5.13 1.50
CA LYS A 41 -15.73 -3.71 1.65
C LYS A 41 -15.12 -3.06 2.89
N ARG A 42 -13.88 -3.42 3.18
CA ARG A 42 -13.13 -2.99 4.36
C ARG A 42 -11.69 -2.71 3.97
N VAL A 43 -11.14 -1.66 4.55
CA VAL A 43 -9.72 -1.30 4.44
C VAL A 43 -9.16 -1.04 5.82
N LEU A 44 -7.84 -1.15 5.93
CA LEU A 44 -7.14 -0.97 7.18
C LEU A 44 -6.17 0.20 7.06
N LEU A 45 -6.24 1.12 8.01
CA LEU A 45 -5.30 2.22 8.14
C LEU A 45 -4.09 1.76 8.96
N THR A 46 -2.89 1.99 8.43
CA THR A 46 -1.63 1.68 9.13
C THR A 46 -0.88 2.95 9.45
N ASN A 47 -0.14 2.91 10.56
CA ASN A 47 0.83 3.94 10.88
C ASN A 47 2.20 3.44 10.43
N ASP A 48 2.78 4.13 9.45
CA ASP A 48 4.02 3.72 8.81
C ASP A 48 5.03 4.88 8.87
N THR A 49 6.31 4.55 9.12
CA THR A 49 7.40 5.50 8.87
C THR A 49 7.72 5.49 7.38
N VAL A 50 7.74 6.68 6.77
CA VAL A 50 8.14 6.85 5.37
C VAL A 50 9.66 6.94 5.28
N HIS A 51 10.24 6.21 4.33
CA HIS A 51 11.65 6.31 3.98
C HIS A 51 11.76 6.96 2.61
N SER A 52 12.70 7.90 2.48
CA SER A 52 13.04 8.54 1.21
C SER A 52 14.50 8.28 0.85
N ASP A 53 14.78 8.27 -0.45
CA ASP A 53 16.14 8.26 -0.98
C ASP A 53 16.82 9.65 -0.88
N PRO A 54 18.11 9.79 -1.24
CA PRO A 54 18.81 11.07 -1.20
C PRO A 54 18.22 12.17 -2.11
N GLN A 55 17.32 11.83 -3.03
CA GLN A 55 16.62 12.75 -3.92
C GLN A 55 15.21 13.10 -3.39
N GLU A 56 14.92 12.76 -2.13
CA GLU A 56 13.63 12.97 -1.46
C GLU A 56 12.46 12.18 -2.09
N THR A 57 12.76 11.18 -2.92
CA THR A 57 11.73 10.29 -3.47
C THR A 57 11.42 9.17 -2.48
N VAL A 58 10.15 8.84 -2.30
CA VAL A 58 9.73 7.76 -1.39
C VAL A 58 10.35 6.44 -1.85
N SER A 59 11.22 5.88 -1.02
CA SER A 59 11.93 4.63 -1.27
C SER A 59 11.31 3.46 -0.52
N GLY A 60 10.53 3.69 0.54
CA GLY A 60 9.92 2.61 1.29
C GLY A 60 9.07 3.05 2.46
N PHE A 61 8.51 2.07 3.16
CA PHE A 61 7.77 2.26 4.40
C PHE A 61 8.18 1.20 5.43
N THR A 62 8.18 1.57 6.71
CA THR A 62 8.25 0.61 7.82
C THR A 62 7.01 0.74 8.67
N ARG A 63 6.24 -0.35 8.75
CA ARG A 63 5.02 -0.37 9.56
C ARG A 63 5.34 -0.31 11.04
N LEU A 64 4.73 0.68 11.70
CA LEU A 64 4.80 0.85 13.15
C LEU A 64 3.61 0.20 13.84
N GLY A 65 2.45 0.16 13.18
CA GLY A 65 1.25 -0.45 13.75
C GLY A 65 0.03 -0.38 12.84
N TYR A 66 -1.05 -0.99 13.32
CA TYR A 66 -2.37 -1.01 12.69
C TYR A 66 -3.24 -0.04 13.48
N VAL A 67 -3.89 0.93 12.82
CA VAL A 67 -4.58 2.04 13.49
C VAL A 67 -6.07 1.79 13.59
N ALA A 68 -6.72 1.44 12.48
CA ALA A 68 -8.17 1.29 12.44
C ALA A 68 -8.64 0.53 11.20
N VAL A 69 -9.85 -0.01 11.27
CA VAL A 69 -10.58 -0.58 10.13
C VAL A 69 -11.68 0.40 9.72
N TYR A 70 -11.79 0.63 8.42
CA TYR A 70 -12.82 1.47 7.79
C TYR A 70 -13.62 0.65 6.78
N PRO A 71 -14.90 0.96 6.57
CA PRO A 71 -15.66 0.45 5.45
C PRO A 71 -15.17 1.16 4.19
N ALA A 72 -15.14 0.41 3.09
CA ALA A 72 -14.79 0.91 1.77
C ALA A 72 -16.01 0.79 0.86
N GLU A 73 -16.40 1.91 0.27
CA GLU A 73 -17.50 2.03 -0.68
C GLU A 73 -16.97 2.51 -2.04
N ASP A 74 -17.79 2.39 -3.08
CA ASP A 74 -17.46 2.84 -4.44
C ASP A 74 -16.09 2.32 -4.95
N VAL A 75 -15.76 1.08 -4.57
CA VAL A 75 -14.50 0.43 -4.97
C VAL A 75 -14.46 0.31 -6.48
N SER A 76 -13.43 0.89 -7.09
CA SER A 76 -13.17 0.80 -8.52
C SER A 76 -11.68 0.67 -8.77
N PHE A 77 -11.31 -0.11 -9.79
CA PHE A 77 -9.94 -0.27 -10.21
C PHE A 77 -9.82 -0.01 -11.70
N ASP A 78 -8.87 0.85 -12.07
CA ASP A 78 -8.50 1.11 -13.44
C ASP A 78 -6.97 0.95 -13.55
N PRO A 79 -6.44 0.13 -14.47
CA PRO A 79 -5.01 -0.09 -14.60
C PRO A 79 -4.17 1.17 -14.87
N SER A 80 -4.77 2.23 -15.40
CA SER A 80 -4.12 3.52 -15.67
C SER A 80 -4.25 4.54 -14.53
N THR A 81 -5.27 4.40 -13.69
CA THR A 81 -5.52 5.36 -12.58
C THR A 81 -5.50 4.77 -11.18
N GLY A 82 -5.24 3.47 -11.06
CA GLY A 82 -5.11 2.73 -9.81
C GLY A 82 -6.44 2.32 -9.17
N LEU A 83 -6.34 1.90 -7.91
CA LEU A 83 -7.47 1.56 -7.06
C LEU A 83 -8.05 2.84 -6.41
N LYS A 84 -9.37 2.99 -6.44
CA LYS A 84 -10.10 4.08 -5.80
C LYS A 84 -11.25 3.51 -4.97
N PHE A 85 -11.51 4.15 -3.83
CA PHE A 85 -12.65 3.84 -2.96
C PHE A 85 -12.91 5.03 -2.03
N THR A 86 -14.09 5.07 -1.44
CA THR A 86 -14.50 6.04 -0.43
C THR A 86 -14.47 5.39 0.95
N ILE A 87 -13.86 6.07 1.93
CA ILE A 87 -13.98 5.71 3.35
C ILE A 87 -15.06 6.59 3.99
N THR A 88 -15.99 6.00 4.74
CA THR A 88 -17.15 6.75 5.28
C THR A 88 -17.05 6.99 6.78
N SER A 89 -16.93 5.93 7.59
CA SER A 89 -16.93 6.01 9.06
C SER A 89 -15.91 5.04 9.66
N GLY A 90 -15.38 5.30 10.86
CA GLY A 90 -14.53 4.31 11.54
C GLY A 90 -15.36 3.10 11.98
N LEU A 91 -14.93 1.87 11.64
CA LEU A 91 -15.57 0.65 12.16
C LEU A 91 -14.99 0.27 13.53
N SER A 92 -13.66 0.32 13.66
CA SER A 92 -12.96 -0.02 14.89
C SER A 92 -11.57 0.57 14.87
N ASP A 93 -11.12 1.08 16.01
CA ASP A 93 -9.70 1.32 16.26
C ASP A 93 -9.00 -0.01 16.55
N LEU A 94 -7.71 -0.08 16.22
CA LEU A 94 -6.83 -1.21 16.46
C LEU A 94 -5.70 -0.74 17.40
N GLN A 95 -5.36 -1.57 18.38
CA GLN A 95 -4.33 -1.27 19.39
C GLN A 95 -2.95 -1.74 18.95
#